data_AF-A0A2U1TRX6-F1
#
_entry.id   AF-A0A2U1TRX6-F1
#
_cell.length_a   1.000
_cell.length_b   1.000
_cell.length_c   1.000
_cell.angle_alpha   90.00
_cell.angle_beta   90.00
_cell.angle_gamma   90.00
#
_symmetry.space_group_name_H-M   'P 1'
#
loop_
_entity.id
_entity.type
_entity.pdbx_description
1 polymer ?
#
loop_
_entity_poly.entity_id
_entity_poly.type
_entity_poly.pdbx_seq_one_letter_code
_entity_poly.pdbx_strand_id
1 'polypeptide(L)'
;MARKPPGKHRRREIRTVGLMIDLYQKHHPAADGDDKYRRLFDYAVNRLERCYFGEEKPACKHCPIHCYQPARREEIKAIMRWSGPRMLLRHPILAIRHLIDNHRPVPDYPAPKTDARK
;
A
#
# COMPACT_ATOMS: atom_id res chain seq x y z
N MET A 1 -4.25 -24.64 3.14
CA MET A 1 -5.42 -23.82 2.80
C MET A 1 -5.09 -22.97 1.58
N ALA A 2 -5.71 -23.23 0.44
CA ALA A 2 -5.50 -22.45 -0.78
C ALA A 2 -6.06 -21.03 -0.57
N ARG A 3 -5.28 -20.00 -0.90
CA ARG A 3 -5.62 -18.60 -0.67
C ARG A 3 -6.71 -18.16 -1.63
N LYS A 4 -7.71 -17.41 -1.15
CA LYS A 4 -8.66 -16.72 -2.02
C LYS A 4 -7.90 -15.62 -2.78
N PRO A 5 -7.95 -15.57 -4.12
CA PRO A 5 -7.24 -14.55 -4.88
C PRO A 5 -7.72 -13.14 -4.47
N PRO A 6 -6.85 -12.12 -4.52
CA PRO A 6 -7.25 -10.75 -4.21
C PRO A 6 -8.39 -10.34 -5.14
N GLY A 7 -9.43 -9.70 -4.61
CA GLY A 7 -10.57 -9.21 -5.39
C GLY A 7 -10.24 -7.91 -6.14
N LYS A 8 -11.26 -7.28 -6.72
CA LYS A 8 -11.08 -6.14 -7.64
C LYS A 8 -10.39 -4.94 -6.97
N HIS A 9 -10.66 -4.69 -5.68
CA HIS A 9 -10.11 -3.54 -4.97
C HIS A 9 -8.63 -3.76 -4.66
N ARG A 10 -8.29 -4.89 -4.03
CA ARG A 10 -6.89 -5.19 -3.70
C ARG A 10 -6.00 -5.34 -4.93
N ARG A 11 -6.50 -5.93 -6.02
CA ARG A 11 -5.75 -5.97 -7.29
C ARG A 11 -5.44 -4.57 -7.83
N ARG A 12 -6.37 -3.62 -7.65
CA ARG A 12 -6.14 -2.22 -8.03
C ARG A 12 -5.08 -1.57 -7.13
N GLU A 13 -5.13 -1.80 -5.83
CA GLU A 13 -4.08 -1.30 -4.91
C GLU A 13 -2.71 -1.86 -5.28
N ILE A 14 -2.59 -3.16 -5.52
CA ILE A 14 -1.34 -3.80 -5.97
C ILE A 14 -0.81 -3.13 -7.24
N ARG A 15 -1.68 -2.95 -8.25
CA ARG A 15 -1.31 -2.27 -9.50
C ARG A 15 -0.87 -0.82 -9.26
N THR A 16 -1.57 -0.12 -8.38
CA THR A 16 -1.27 1.28 -8.04
C THR A 16 0.10 1.40 -7.40
N VAL A 17 0.40 0.57 -6.41
CA VAL A 17 1.70 0.55 -5.72
C VAL A 17 2.82 0.22 -6.71
N GLY A 18 2.63 -0.77 -7.58
CA GLY A 18 3.61 -1.12 -8.62
C GLY A 18 3.94 0.06 -9.55
N LEU A 19 2.92 0.77 -10.04
CA LEU A 19 3.10 1.96 -10.87
C LEU A 19 3.79 3.10 -10.11
N MET A 20 3.47 3.29 -8.83
CA MET A 20 4.14 4.31 -8.01
C MET A 20 5.63 4.02 -7.83
N ILE A 21 5.97 2.75 -7.59
CA ILE A 21 7.35 2.30 -7.39
C ILE A 21 8.14 2.43 -8.70
N ASP A 22 7.61 1.94 -9.82
CA ASP A 22 8.26 2.06 -11.13
C ASP A 22 8.52 3.52 -11.51
N LEU A 23 7.54 4.40 -11.29
CA LEU A 23 7.70 5.82 -11.55
C LEU A 23 8.79 6.46 -10.67
N TYR A 24 8.85 6.06 -9.40
CA TYR A 24 9.84 6.57 -8.45
C TYR A 24 11.25 6.08 -8.78
N GLN A 25 11.40 4.79 -9.09
CA GLN A 25 12.67 4.15 -9.46
C GLN A 25 13.31 4.84 -10.67
N LYS A 26 12.52 5.20 -11.69
CA LYS A 26 13.00 5.92 -12.88
C LYS A 26 13.62 7.28 -12.56
N HIS A 27 13.24 7.92 -11.46
CA HIS A 27 13.78 9.21 -11.04
C HIS A 27 14.82 9.09 -9.92
N HIS A 28 14.73 8.05 -9.10
CA HIS A 28 15.64 7.77 -8.00
C HIS A 28 16.24 6.37 -8.19
N PRO A 29 17.23 6.19 -9.06
CA PRO A 29 17.93 4.91 -9.14
C PRO A 29 18.58 4.60 -7.78
N ALA A 30 18.41 3.37 -7.30
CA ALA A 30 19.06 2.93 -6.06
C ALA A 30 20.49 2.47 -6.36
N ALA A 31 21.41 2.66 -5.42
CA ALA A 31 22.79 2.18 -5.54
C ALA A 31 22.84 0.64 -5.70
N ASP A 32 21.93 -0.07 -5.04
CA ASP A 32 21.76 -1.53 -5.14
C ASP A 32 20.92 -1.97 -6.38
N GLY A 33 20.64 -1.06 -7.32
CA GLY A 33 19.86 -1.32 -8.52
C GLY A 33 18.37 -1.62 -8.28
N ASP A 34 17.76 -2.35 -9.23
CA ASP A 34 16.32 -2.65 -9.29
C ASP A 34 15.81 -3.54 -8.14
N ASP A 35 16.75 -4.20 -7.47
CA ASP A 35 16.53 -5.18 -6.41
C ASP A 35 15.83 -4.59 -5.19
N LYS A 36 16.18 -3.36 -4.80
CA LYS A 36 15.53 -2.65 -3.68
C LYS A 36 14.03 -2.46 -3.94
N TYR A 37 13.68 -1.99 -5.13
CA TYR A 37 12.31 -1.68 -5.51
C TYR A 37 11.46 -2.93 -5.68
N ARG A 38 12.05 -3.98 -6.26
CA ARG A 38 11.42 -5.30 -6.36
C ARG A 38 11.09 -5.87 -4.98
N ARG A 39 12.05 -5.87 -4.05
CA ARG A 39 11.82 -6.32 -2.66
C ARG A 39 10.71 -5.52 -1.95
N LEU A 40 10.66 -4.21 -2.17
CA LEU A 40 9.62 -3.35 -1.60
C LEU A 40 8.24 -3.66 -2.19
N PHE A 41 8.16 -3.89 -3.50
CA PHE A 41 6.93 -4.28 -4.18
C PHE A 41 6.44 -5.65 -3.70
N ASP A 42 7.30 -6.67 -3.66
CA ASP A 42 6.95 -8.02 -3.21
C ASP A 42 6.48 -8.02 -1.75
N TYR A 43 7.11 -7.21 -0.91
CA TYR A 43 6.67 -6.98 0.47
C TYR A 43 5.25 -6.39 0.51
N ALA A 44 4.99 -5.35 -0.29
CA ALA A 44 3.68 -4.70 -0.34
C ALA A 44 2.58 -5.65 -0.84
N VAL A 45 2.86 -6.43 -1.88
CA VAL A 45 1.95 -7.47 -2.41
C VAL A 45 1.62 -8.48 -1.32
N ASN A 46 2.64 -9.01 -0.63
CA ASN A 46 2.43 -9.97 0.44
C ASN A 46 1.51 -9.44 1.56
N ARG A 47 1.66 -8.15 1.92
CA ARG A 47 0.79 -7.50 2.92
C ARG A 47 -0.64 -7.29 2.43
N LEU A 48 -0.83 -6.97 1.16
CA LEU A 48 -2.16 -6.79 0.56
C LEU A 48 -2.90 -8.12 0.41
N GLU A 49 -2.22 -9.18 -0.01
CA GLU A 49 -2.77 -10.53 -0.09
C GLU A 49 -3.24 -11.05 1.26
N ARG A 50 -2.47 -10.76 2.32
CA ARG A 50 -2.73 -11.19 3.70
C ARG A 50 -3.50 -10.15 4.52
N CYS A 51 -4.12 -9.18 3.88
CA CYS A 51 -4.87 -8.15 4.61
C CYS A 51 -6.05 -8.77 5.35
N TYR A 52 -6.11 -8.53 6.67
CA TYR A 52 -7.19 -8.98 7.55
C TYR A 52 -8.57 -8.54 7.04
N PHE A 53 -8.70 -7.26 6.64
CA PHE A 53 -9.94 -6.68 6.15
C PHE A 53 -10.32 -7.11 4.72
N GLY A 54 -9.45 -7.84 4.01
CA GLY A 54 -9.73 -8.32 2.66
C GLY A 54 -10.12 -7.20 1.69
N GLU A 55 -11.32 -7.27 1.10
CA GLU A 55 -11.83 -6.27 0.15
C GLU A 55 -12.48 -5.05 0.81
N GLU A 56 -12.82 -5.13 2.10
CA GLU A 56 -13.38 -4.04 2.91
C GLU A 56 -12.27 -3.20 3.56
N LYS A 57 -11.03 -3.45 3.16
CA LYS A 57 -9.84 -2.75 3.61
C LYS A 57 -9.99 -1.22 3.45
N PRO A 58 -9.73 -0.44 4.51
CA PRO A 58 -9.60 1.01 4.40
C PRO A 58 -8.24 1.38 3.79
N ALA A 59 -8.10 2.65 3.41
CA ALA A 59 -6.82 3.18 2.97
C ALA A 59 -5.68 2.83 3.95
N CYS A 60 -4.53 2.38 3.45
CA CYS A 60 -3.38 1.98 4.28
C CYS A 60 -2.94 3.07 5.29
N LYS A 61 -3.17 4.34 4.95
CA LYS A 61 -2.89 5.48 5.84
C LYS A 61 -3.79 5.56 7.08
N HIS A 62 -5.02 5.08 6.98
CA HIS A 62 -6.03 5.11 8.05
C HIS A 62 -6.28 3.72 8.66
N CYS A 63 -5.54 2.70 8.21
CA CYS A 63 -5.69 1.34 8.71
C CYS A 63 -5.33 1.27 10.20
N PRO A 64 -6.22 0.74 11.07
CA PRO A 64 -5.95 0.62 12.50
C PRO A 64 -4.87 -0.43 12.80
N ILE A 65 -4.65 -1.37 11.87
CA ILE A 65 -3.63 -2.40 11.99
C ILE A 65 -2.29 -1.88 11.45
N HIS A 66 -1.27 -1.85 12.31
CA HIS A 66 0.11 -1.57 11.94
C HIS A 66 0.78 -2.78 11.28
N CYS A 67 0.45 -3.04 10.01
CA CYS A 67 0.93 -4.23 9.29
C CYS A 67 2.29 -4.05 8.59
N TYR A 68 2.77 -2.82 8.43
CA TYR A 68 4.07 -2.51 7.82
C TYR A 68 5.15 -2.33 8.88
N GLN A 69 6.33 -2.86 8.62
CA GLN A 69 7.53 -2.50 9.39
C GLN A 69 7.81 -1.00 9.24
N PRO A 70 8.23 -0.29 10.31
CA PRO A 70 8.43 1.15 10.31
C PRO A 70 9.28 1.66 9.13
N ALA A 71 10.45 1.05 8.90
CA ALA A 71 11.34 1.41 7.79
C ALA A 71 10.66 1.27 6.41
N ARG A 72 9.99 0.14 6.15
CA ARG A 72 9.26 -0.09 4.88
C ARG A 72 8.08 0.87 4.72
N ARG A 73 7.46 1.28 5.82
CA ARG A 73 6.34 2.23 5.82
C ARG A 73 6.81 3.61 5.38
N GLU A 74 7.97 4.04 5.86
CA GLU A 74 8.58 5.32 5.48
C GLU A 74 8.98 5.34 4.01
N GLU A 75 9.61 4.27 3.52
CA GLU A 75 9.94 4.10 2.11
C GLU A 75 8.71 4.26 1.21
N ILE A 76 7.62 3.53 1.51
CA ILE A 76 6.39 3.63 0.72
C ILE A 76 5.70 4.97 0.85
N LYS A 77 5.72 5.61 2.03
CA LYS A 77 5.18 6.97 2.19
C LYS A 77 5.94 7.98 1.32
N ALA A 78 7.27 7.88 1.26
CA ALA A 78 8.09 8.74 0.41
C ALA A 78 7.72 8.56 -1.07
N ILE A 79 7.59 7.29 -1.52
CA ILE A 79 7.16 6.95 -2.87
C ILE A 79 5.74 7.47 -3.16
N MET A 80 4.77 7.22 -2.28
CA MET A 80 3.39 7.69 -2.45
C MET A 80 3.32 9.22 -2.54
N ARG A 81 4.09 9.93 -1.71
CA ARG A 81 4.13 11.40 -1.70
C ARG A 81 4.72 11.97 -2.99
N TRP A 82 5.77 11.34 -3.52
CA TRP A 82 6.43 11.81 -4.73
C TRP A 82 5.69 11.38 -6.01
N SER A 83 5.28 10.12 -6.08
CA SER A 83 4.61 9.52 -7.24
C SER A 83 3.14 9.89 -7.35
N GLY A 84 2.44 10.18 -6.24
CA GLY A 84 1.00 10.48 -6.23
C GLY A 84 0.59 11.60 -7.19
N PRO A 85 1.11 12.83 -7.03
CA PRO A 85 0.81 13.95 -7.94
C PRO A 85 1.23 13.67 -9.38
N ARG A 86 2.32 12.93 -9.58
CA ARG A 86 2.88 12.63 -10.92
C ARG A 86 2.13 11.50 -11.62
N MET A 87 1.48 10.62 -10.87
CA MET A 87 0.62 9.59 -11.43
C MET A 87 -0.61 10.19 -12.11
N LEU A 88 -1.10 11.36 -11.67
CA LEU A 88 -2.20 12.06 -12.33
C LEU A 88 -1.85 12.41 -13.79
N LEU A 89 -0.58 12.67 -14.10
CA LEU A 89 -0.14 13.02 -15.45
C LEU A 89 -0.08 11.80 -16.39
N ARG A 90 0.27 10.61 -15.88
CA ARG A 90 0.46 9.39 -16.68
C ARG A 90 -0.74 8.44 -16.66
N HIS A 91 -1.42 8.36 -15.52
CA HIS A 91 -2.52 7.44 -15.26
C HIS A 91 -3.65 8.15 -14.50
N PRO A 92 -4.27 9.20 -15.09
CA PRO A 92 -5.22 10.08 -14.41
C PRO A 92 -6.39 9.32 -13.76
N ILE A 93 -7.00 8.38 -14.49
CA ILE A 93 -8.14 7.59 -13.99
C ILE A 93 -7.77 6.76 -12.75
N LEU A 94 -6.58 6.16 -12.75
CA LEU A 94 -6.11 5.29 -11.67
C LEU A 94 -5.67 6.12 -10.45
N ALA A 95 -5.01 7.25 -10.68
CA ALA A 95 -4.62 8.20 -9.65
C ALA A 95 -5.85 8.81 -8.94
N ILE A 96 -6.85 9.28 -9.70
CA ILE A 96 -8.10 9.82 -9.13
C ILE A 96 -8.81 8.75 -8.28
N ARG A 97 -8.92 7.52 -8.78
CA ARG A 97 -9.52 6.41 -8.02
C ARG A 97 -8.74 6.11 -6.74
N HIS A 98 -7.40 6.13 -6.78
CA HIS A 98 -6.59 5.96 -5.58
C HIS A 98 -6.81 7.09 -4.55
N LEU A 99 -6.97 8.32 -5.02
CA LEU A 99 -7.32 9.46 -4.15
C LEU A 99 -8.72 9.33 -3.54
N ILE A 100 -9.69 8.77 -4.27
CA ILE A 100 -11.01 8.47 -3.72
C ILE A 100 -10.94 7.34 -2.69
N ASP A 101 -10.18 6.28 -2.98
CA ASP A 101 -9.98 5.14 -2.06
C ASP A 101 -9.34 5.60 -0.74
N ASN A 102 -8.56 6.69 -0.74
CA ASN A 102 -8.01 7.33 0.44
C ASN A 102 -9.05 7.90 1.42
N HIS A 103 -10.31 8.06 1.00
CA HIS A 103 -11.43 8.52 1.82
C HIS A 103 -12.37 7.39 2.26
N ARG A 104 -12.05 6.12 1.97
CA ARG A 104 -12.87 5.00 2.46
C ARG A 104 -12.90 4.98 4.00
N PRO A 105 -14.08 4.80 4.60
CA PRO A 105 -14.23 4.75 6.05
C PRO A 105 -13.47 3.55 6.61
N VAL A 106 -12.97 3.71 7.83
CA VAL A 106 -12.34 2.61 8.56
C VAL A 106 -13.45 1.68 9.07
N PRO A 107 -13.42 0.37 8.73
CA PRO A 107 -14.38 -0.59 9.28
C PRO A 107 -14.28 -0.64 10.80
N ASP A 108 -15.39 -0.96 11.46
CA ASP A 108 -15.43 -1.13 12.92
C ASP A 108 -14.45 -2.25 13.33
N TYR A 109 -13.40 -1.86 14.05
CA TYR A 109 -12.33 -2.75 14.49
C TYR A 109 -12.20 -2.58 16.00
N PRO A 110 -12.46 -3.64 16.79
CA PRO A 110 -12.31 -3.55 18.24
C PRO A 110 -10.85 -3.23 18.54
N ALA A 111 -10.61 -2.09 19.21
CA ALA A 111 -9.28 -1.68 19.61
C ALA A 111 -8.60 -2.83 20.37
N PRO A 112 -7.29 -3.08 20.15
CA PRO A 112 -6.59 -4.09 20.91
C PRO A 112 -6.75 -3.75 22.39
N LYS A 113 -7.26 -4.71 23.18
CA LYS A 113 -7.27 -4.59 24.63
C LYS A 113 -5.83 -4.34 25.05
N THR A 114 -5.53 -3.13 25.50
CA THR A 114 -4.29 -2.85 26.21
C THR A 114 -4.41 -3.64 27.50
N ASP A 115 -3.98 -4.90 27.48
CA ASP A 115 -3.77 -5.64 28.72
C ASP A 115 -2.71 -4.84 29.46
N ALA A 116 -3.17 -4.13 30.50
CA ALA A 116 -2.33 -3.44 31.46
C ALA A 116 -1.44 -4.52 32.10
N ARG A 117 -0.29 -4.75 31.47
CA ARG A 117 0.73 -5.66 31.98
C ARG A 117 1.31 -4.98 33.22
N LYS A 118 0.77 -5.37 34.37
CA LYS A 118 1.42 -5.25 35.69
C LYS A 118 2.79 -5.90 35.66
#